data_AF-A0A3E0NQH3-F1
#
_entry.id   AF-A0A3E0NQH3-F1
#
_cell.length_a   1.000
_cell.length_b   1.000
_cell.length_c   1.000
_cell.angle_alpha   90.00
_cell.angle_beta   90.00
_cell.angle_gamma   90.00
#
_symmetry.space_group_name_H-M   'P 1'
#
loop_
_entity.id
_entity.type
_entity.pdbx_description
1 polymer ?
#
loop_
_entity_poly.entity_id
_entity_poly.type
_entity_poly.pdbx_seq_one_letter_code
_entity_poly.pdbx_strand_id
1 'polypeptide(L)'
;MHDALDVELPARTRLPADLYESLVERYSYVRADGSRILPWDFTRYMNHSCDATSFLLGANLEIAVRDVREGEQLTSDYASLNLERGFDCLCGSPSCRRRVEPSDYEALAPAWDRLIVDSLQTASDVAQPLADWFPRDGRLESWMREPLLAPSILDNRHQVGAETRFRTRRAKVLASARR
;
A
#
# COMPACT_ATOMS: atom_id res chain seq x y z
N MET A 1 2.17 -2.94 4.27
CA MET A 1 3.26 -3.67 4.93
C MET A 1 2.59 -4.60 5.94
N HIS A 2 2.67 -5.91 5.71
CA HIS A 2 2.04 -6.92 6.56
C HIS A 2 3.05 -8.03 6.82
N ASP A 3 3.50 -8.19 8.06
CA ASP A 3 4.37 -9.26 8.50
C ASP A 3 3.77 -10.05 9.67
N ALA A 4 4.52 -11.01 10.20
CA ALA A 4 4.03 -11.96 11.20
C ALA A 4 3.72 -11.33 12.57
N LEU A 5 4.15 -10.09 12.82
CA LEU A 5 3.95 -9.38 14.07
C LEU A 5 2.77 -8.40 14.00
N ASP A 6 2.24 -8.14 12.80
CA ASP A 6 1.08 -7.27 12.63
C ASP A 6 -0.20 -7.89 13.19
N VAL A 7 -1.07 -7.01 13.70
CA VAL A 7 -2.40 -7.43 14.14
C VAL A 7 -3.37 -7.25 12.99
N GLU A 8 -3.85 -8.37 12.44
CA GLU A 8 -4.92 -8.40 11.46
C GLU A 8 -6.28 -8.45 12.18
N LEU A 9 -7.13 -7.46 11.90
CA LEU A 9 -8.51 -7.42 12.33
C LEU A 9 -9.40 -7.74 11.10
N PRO A 10 -10.14 -8.86 11.11
CA PRO A 10 -11.07 -9.18 10.04
C PRO A 10 -12.07 -8.06 9.78
N ALA A 11 -12.58 -8.00 8.55
CA ALA A 11 -13.65 -7.06 8.20
C ALA A 11 -14.82 -7.18 9.19
N ARG A 12 -15.37 -6.03 9.62
CA ARG A 12 -16.49 -5.95 10.58
C ARG A 12 -16.18 -6.46 12.00
N THR A 13 -14.89 -6.53 12.38
CA THR A 13 -14.50 -6.75 13.78
C THR A 13 -15.17 -5.69 14.67
N ARG A 14 -15.84 -6.15 15.74
CA ARG A 14 -16.42 -5.26 16.75
C ARG A 14 -15.40 -5.02 17.85
N LEU A 15 -15.12 -3.75 18.12
CA LEU A 15 -14.21 -3.37 19.20
C LEU A 15 -15.00 -3.11 20.49
N PRO A 16 -14.44 -3.44 21.66
CA PRO A 16 -15.18 -3.43 22.92
C PRO A 16 -15.42 -2.03 23.51
N ALA A 17 -14.76 -0.99 22.97
CA ALA A 17 -14.91 0.39 23.42
C ALA A 17 -14.50 1.39 22.32
N ASP A 18 -15.11 2.58 22.32
CA ASP A 18 -14.87 3.66 21.35
C ASP A 18 -13.40 4.11 21.30
N LEU A 19 -12.69 4.04 22.43
CA LEU A 19 -11.25 4.35 22.47
C LEU A 19 -10.46 3.42 21.54
N TYR A 20 -10.82 2.14 21.48
CA TYR A 20 -10.16 1.21 20.57
C TYR A 20 -10.51 1.51 19.12
N GLU A 21 -11.74 1.93 18.83
CA GLU A 21 -12.12 2.36 17.48
C GLU A 21 -11.25 3.52 17.01
N SER A 22 -11.06 4.54 17.85
CA SER A 22 -10.23 5.71 17.54
C SER A 22 -8.75 5.34 17.31
N LEU A 23 -8.22 4.40 18.11
CA LEU A 23 -6.84 3.93 17.95
C LEU A 23 -6.68 3.12 16.68
N VAL A 24 -7.61 2.22 16.40
CA VAL A 24 -7.59 1.40 15.19
C VAL A 24 -7.76 2.27 13.95
N GLU A 25 -8.72 3.22 13.93
CA GLU A 25 -8.91 4.14 12.80
C GLU A 25 -7.63 4.96 12.51
N ARG A 26 -6.93 5.41 13.55
CA ARG A 26 -5.71 6.23 13.40
C ARG A 26 -4.47 5.44 12.97
N TYR A 27 -4.28 4.25 13.53
CA TYR A 27 -3.03 3.51 13.40
C TYR A 27 -3.13 2.29 12.48
N SER A 28 -4.26 2.07 11.81
CA SER A 28 -4.45 0.97 10.87
C SER A 28 -4.69 1.45 9.44
N TYR A 29 -4.60 0.53 8.49
CA TYR A 29 -5.06 0.73 7.12
C TYR A 29 -5.94 -0.44 6.68
N VAL A 30 -6.78 -0.21 5.67
CA VAL A 30 -7.70 -1.22 5.13
C VAL A 30 -7.08 -1.88 3.89
N ARG A 31 -7.14 -3.21 3.81
CA ARG A 31 -6.72 -4.00 2.66
C ARG A 31 -7.83 -4.20 1.65
N ALA A 32 -7.49 -4.66 0.45
CA ALA A 32 -8.44 -4.97 -0.61
C ALA A 32 -9.57 -5.92 -0.18
N ASP A 33 -9.30 -6.88 0.71
CA ASP A 33 -10.29 -7.82 1.25
C ASP A 33 -11.15 -7.26 2.39
N GLY A 34 -10.90 -6.01 2.81
CA GLY A 34 -11.62 -5.32 3.87
C GLY A 34 -11.10 -5.61 5.28
N SER A 35 -10.06 -6.45 5.43
CA SER A 35 -9.35 -6.58 6.71
C SER A 35 -8.59 -5.28 7.03
N ARG A 36 -8.43 -5.01 8.33
CA ARG A 36 -7.58 -3.93 8.82
C ARG A 36 -6.28 -4.50 9.33
N ILE A 37 -5.18 -3.85 8.97
CA ILE A 37 -3.86 -4.15 9.51
C ILE A 37 -3.48 -3.05 10.47
N LEU A 38 -3.18 -3.41 11.70
CA LEU A 38 -2.55 -2.54 12.69
C LEU A 38 -1.05 -2.87 12.71
N PRO A 39 -0.20 -2.01 12.10
CA PRO A 39 1.22 -2.29 12.01
C PRO A 39 1.90 -2.32 13.37
N TRP A 40 2.74 -3.33 13.61
CA TRP A 40 3.51 -3.45 14.84
C TRP A 40 4.69 -2.48 14.88
N ASP A 41 5.18 -2.07 13.70
CA ASP A 41 6.39 -1.27 13.54
C ASP A 41 6.11 0.25 13.46
N PHE A 42 7.05 1.02 12.92
CA PHE A 42 6.96 2.48 12.84
C PHE A 42 6.09 3.00 11.69
N THR A 43 5.64 2.15 10.76
CA THR A 43 4.81 2.61 9.63
C THR A 43 3.48 3.21 10.07
N ARG A 44 2.93 2.78 11.21
CA ARG A 44 1.73 3.39 11.81
C ARG A 44 1.88 4.87 12.16
N TYR A 45 3.09 5.40 12.19
CA TYR A 45 3.38 6.81 12.47
C TYR A 45 3.66 7.64 11.21
N MET A 46 3.63 7.03 10.02
CA MET A 46 3.76 7.77 8.76
C MET A 46 2.54 8.65 8.55
N ASN A 47 2.77 9.96 8.45
CA ASN A 47 1.71 10.93 8.24
C ASN A 47 1.27 11.02 6.78
N HIS A 48 0.09 11.60 6.58
CA HIS A 48 -0.38 11.99 5.27
C HIS A 48 0.41 13.17 4.67
N SER A 49 0.72 13.10 3.37
CA SER A 49 1.03 14.26 2.54
C SER A 49 0.32 14.18 1.19
N CYS A 50 -0.13 15.32 0.66
CA CYS A 50 -0.61 15.41 -0.73
C CYS A 50 0.54 15.36 -1.75
N ASP A 51 1.77 15.54 -1.29
CA ASP A 51 3.02 15.30 -2.03
C ASP A 51 3.84 14.25 -1.27
N ALA A 52 3.34 13.02 -1.30
CA ALA A 52 3.86 11.90 -0.50
C ALA A 52 5.28 11.53 -0.94
N THR A 53 6.11 11.12 0.02
CA THR A 53 7.46 10.62 -0.27
C THR A 53 7.43 9.20 -0.80
N SER A 54 6.41 8.41 -0.42
CA SER A 54 6.35 6.99 -0.71
C SER A 54 4.93 6.48 -0.93
N PHE A 55 4.85 5.33 -1.59
CA PHE A 55 3.61 4.60 -1.80
C PHE A 55 3.77 3.12 -1.47
N LEU A 56 2.70 2.52 -0.95
CA LEU A 56 2.62 1.09 -0.76
C LEU A 56 2.38 0.41 -2.10
N LEU A 57 3.42 -0.26 -2.58
CA LEU A 57 3.30 -1.27 -3.62
C LEU A 57 2.67 -2.53 -3.01
N GLY A 58 1.78 -3.18 -3.76
CA GLY A 58 1.18 -4.45 -3.32
C GLY A 58 2.25 -5.44 -2.81
N ALA A 59 1.83 -6.42 -2.01
CA ALA A 59 2.74 -7.38 -1.37
C ALA A 59 3.72 -6.79 -0.34
N ASN A 60 3.25 -5.80 0.44
CA ASN A 60 3.92 -5.33 1.66
C ASN A 60 5.22 -4.56 1.42
N LEU A 61 5.39 -3.95 0.25
CA LEU A 61 6.56 -3.17 -0.10
C LEU A 61 6.20 -1.69 -0.19
N GLU A 62 6.94 -0.83 0.50
CA GLU A 62 6.82 0.63 0.35
C GLU A 62 7.97 1.11 -0.54
N ILE A 63 7.67 1.94 -1.55
CA ILE A 63 8.67 2.52 -2.45
C ILE A 63 8.70 4.04 -2.30
N ALA A 64 9.89 4.62 -2.17
CA ALA A 64 10.08 6.06 -2.28
C ALA A 64 9.88 6.51 -3.73
N VAL A 65 9.07 7.54 -3.95
CA VAL A 65 8.72 8.03 -5.30
C VAL A 65 9.38 9.34 -5.70
N ARG A 66 10.29 9.81 -4.86
CA ARG A 66 11.14 10.97 -5.06
C ARG A 66 12.31 10.91 -4.08
N ASP A 67 13.30 11.76 -4.29
CA ASP A 67 14.37 11.95 -3.32
C ASP A 67 13.81 12.41 -1.97
N VAL A 68 14.34 11.79 -0.90
CA VAL A 68 14.03 12.13 0.50
C VAL A 68 15.32 12.55 1.17
N ARG A 69 15.34 13.77 1.73
CA ARG A 69 16.53 14.30 2.41
C ARG A 69 16.65 13.75 3.82
N GLU A 70 17.87 13.76 4.36
CA GLU A 70 18.08 13.49 5.77
C GLU A 70 17.27 14.49 6.62
N GLY A 71 16.53 13.96 7.62
CA GLY A 71 15.63 14.74 8.47
C GLY A 71 14.29 15.09 7.84
N GLU A 72 14.06 14.78 6.56
CA GLU A 72 12.75 14.91 5.93
C GLU A 72 11.81 13.81 6.43
N GLN A 73 10.54 14.15 6.63
CA GLN A 73 9.53 13.20 7.08
C GLN A 73 9.14 12.24 5.95
N LEU A 74 9.12 10.94 6.26
CA LEU A 74 8.46 9.94 5.41
C LEU A 74 6.93 10.06 5.55
N THR A 75 6.26 10.20 4.41
CA THR A 75 4.83 10.41 4.29
C THR A 75 4.23 9.53 3.21
N SER A 76 2.96 9.17 3.40
CA SER A 76 2.16 8.42 2.43
C SER A 76 0.93 9.23 2.03
N ASP A 77 0.37 8.98 0.86
CA ASP A 77 -0.94 9.54 0.52
C ASP A 77 -2.03 8.62 1.05
N TYR A 78 -2.62 8.95 2.20
CA TYR A 78 -3.71 8.16 2.80
C TYR A 78 -4.90 7.87 1.86
N ALA A 79 -5.12 8.67 0.81
CA ALA A 79 -6.14 8.34 -0.18
C ALA A 79 -5.86 7.01 -0.91
N SER A 80 -4.59 6.61 -1.01
CA SER A 80 -4.16 5.31 -1.56
C SER A 80 -4.34 4.13 -0.59
N LEU A 81 -4.76 4.38 0.65
CA LEU A 81 -4.84 3.39 1.74
C LEU A 81 -6.29 3.03 2.12
N ASN A 82 -7.21 3.06 1.15
CA ASN A 82 -8.62 2.71 1.35
C ASN A 82 -9.31 3.54 2.44
N LEU A 83 -9.08 4.85 2.42
CA LEU A 83 -9.70 5.80 3.33
C LEU A 83 -11.23 5.65 3.34
N GLU A 84 -11.82 5.53 4.53
CA GLU A 84 -13.28 5.35 4.67
C GLU A 84 -14.05 6.67 4.80
N ARG A 85 -13.37 7.72 5.29
CA ARG A 85 -13.96 9.05 5.50
C ARG A 85 -12.93 10.11 5.17
N GLY A 86 -13.37 11.18 4.51
CA GLY A 86 -12.49 12.30 4.20
C GLY A 86 -12.14 13.14 5.43
N PHE A 87 -10.98 13.79 5.36
CA PHE A 87 -10.44 14.63 6.43
C PHE A 87 -9.84 15.93 5.90
N ASP A 88 -9.78 16.96 6.76
CA ASP A 88 -9.14 18.23 6.44
C ASP A 88 -7.62 18.07 6.56
N CYS A 89 -6.92 18.40 5.48
CA CYS A 89 -5.51 18.14 5.34
C CYS A 89 -4.66 19.33 5.78
N LEU A 90 -3.67 19.03 6.63
CA LEU A 90 -2.72 19.99 7.20
C LEU A 90 -1.26 19.66 6.81
N CYS A 91 -1.05 18.95 5.71
CA CYS A 91 0.29 18.45 5.34
C CYS A 91 1.31 19.53 4.99
N GLY A 92 0.88 20.78 4.75
CA GLY A 92 1.77 21.90 4.43
C GLY A 92 2.39 21.87 3.03
N SER A 93 2.10 20.86 2.21
CA SER A 93 2.57 20.82 0.82
C SER A 93 2.02 22.00 -0.02
N PRO A 94 2.81 22.59 -0.93
CA PRO A 94 2.32 23.56 -1.91
C PRO A 94 1.16 23.03 -2.79
N SER A 95 1.10 21.72 -3.00
CA SER A 95 0.04 21.02 -3.72
C SER A 95 -1.04 20.43 -2.80
N CYS A 96 -1.17 20.93 -1.57
CA CYS A 96 -2.16 20.45 -0.61
C CYS A 96 -3.60 20.55 -1.17
N ARG A 97 -4.31 19.41 -1.16
CA ARG A 97 -5.71 19.32 -1.58
C ARG A 97 -6.68 19.98 -0.62
N ARG A 98 -6.22 20.38 0.59
CA ARG A 98 -6.99 20.92 1.72
C ARG A 98 -8.00 19.95 2.33
N ARG A 99 -8.60 19.08 1.53
CA ARG A 99 -9.44 17.98 1.96
C ARG A 99 -9.12 16.74 1.14
N VAL A 100 -8.93 15.63 1.81
CA VAL A 100 -8.64 14.33 1.20
C VAL A 100 -9.90 13.49 1.31
N GLU A 101 -10.33 12.88 0.22
CA GLU A 101 -11.59 12.14 0.15
C GLU A 101 -11.38 10.69 -0.33
N PRO A 102 -12.25 9.74 0.05
CA PRO A 102 -12.17 8.36 -0.46
C PRO A 102 -12.22 8.26 -1.99
N SER A 103 -12.88 9.20 -2.67
CA SER A 103 -12.94 9.27 -4.14
C SER A 103 -11.60 9.56 -4.80
N ASP A 104 -10.64 10.12 -4.06
CA ASP A 104 -9.31 10.43 -4.57
C ASP A 104 -8.56 9.17 -5.00
N TYR A 105 -8.87 8.01 -4.42
CA TYR A 105 -8.22 6.75 -4.76
C TYR A 105 -8.30 6.48 -6.26
N GLU A 106 -9.51 6.46 -6.83
CA GLU A 106 -9.70 6.21 -8.27
C GLU A 106 -9.21 7.36 -9.14
N ALA A 107 -9.41 8.60 -8.69
CA ALA A 107 -9.05 9.78 -9.45
C ALA A 107 -7.53 9.94 -9.60
N LEU A 108 -6.76 9.57 -8.57
CA LEU A 108 -5.32 9.81 -8.51
C LEU A 108 -4.47 8.56 -8.75
N ALA A 109 -5.05 7.35 -8.70
CA ALA A 109 -4.32 6.10 -8.97
C ALA A 109 -3.48 6.12 -10.25
N PRO A 110 -3.94 6.65 -11.41
CA PRO A 110 -3.09 6.72 -12.59
C PRO A 110 -1.82 7.56 -12.41
N ALA A 111 -1.89 8.63 -11.62
CA ALA A 111 -0.73 9.47 -11.32
C ALA A 111 0.24 8.76 -10.36
N TRP A 112 -0.28 8.09 -9.34
CA TRP A 112 0.54 7.33 -8.40
C TRP A 112 1.22 6.11 -9.06
N ASP A 113 0.51 5.37 -9.91
CA ASP A 113 1.08 4.26 -10.67
C ASP A 113 2.25 4.74 -11.56
N ARG A 114 2.12 5.93 -12.17
CA ARG A 114 3.21 6.53 -12.93
C ARG A 114 4.42 6.82 -12.07
N LEU A 115 4.22 7.45 -10.90
CA LEU A 115 5.30 7.72 -9.95
C LEU A 115 6.03 6.44 -9.53
N ILE A 116 5.28 5.38 -9.23
CA ILE A 116 5.85 4.07 -8.87
C ILE A 116 6.69 3.50 -10.03
N VAL A 117 6.14 3.48 -11.24
CA VAL A 117 6.83 2.95 -12.42
C VAL A 117 8.11 3.74 -12.70
N ASP A 118 8.04 5.06 -12.67
CA ASP A 118 9.20 5.94 -12.90
C ASP A 118 10.28 5.73 -11.81
N SER A 119 9.87 5.44 -10.57
CA SER A 119 10.78 5.16 -9.46
C SER A 119 11.45 3.78 -9.58
N LEU A 120 10.71 2.76 -10.00
CA LEU A 120 11.26 1.43 -10.25
C LEU A 120 12.29 1.42 -11.38
N GLN A 121 12.12 2.28 -12.39
CA GLN A 121 13.09 2.42 -13.50
C GLN A 121 14.48 2.85 -13.02
N THR A 122 14.54 3.66 -11.96
CA THR A 122 15.80 4.22 -11.42
C THR A 122 16.26 3.53 -10.14
N ALA A 123 15.44 2.66 -9.56
CA ALA A 123 15.74 1.98 -8.30
C ALA A 123 17.05 1.18 -8.31
N SER A 124 17.46 0.66 -9.47
CA SER A 124 18.73 -0.09 -9.64
C SER A 124 19.96 0.81 -9.70
N ASP A 125 19.77 2.10 -9.99
CA ASP A 125 20.86 3.07 -10.14
C ASP A 125 21.27 3.71 -8.80
N VAL A 126 20.45 3.52 -7.76
CA VAL A 126 20.68 4.01 -6.40
C VAL A 126 20.97 2.87 -5.45
N ALA A 127 21.77 3.13 -4.42
CA ALA A 127 22.08 2.13 -3.41
C ALA A 127 20.79 1.70 -2.68
N GLN A 128 20.57 0.39 -2.59
CA GLN A 128 19.45 -0.21 -1.88
C GLN A 128 19.97 -0.94 -0.63
N PRO A 129 20.44 -0.24 0.42
CA PRO A 129 21.06 -0.85 1.59
C PRO A 129 20.12 -1.79 2.37
N LEU A 130 18.81 -1.63 2.18
CA LEU A 130 17.78 -2.48 2.79
C LEU A 130 17.32 -3.63 1.88
N ALA A 131 17.87 -3.79 0.67
CA ALA A 131 17.47 -4.83 -0.28
C ALA A 131 17.55 -6.25 0.34
N ASP A 132 18.56 -6.51 1.17
CA ASP A 132 18.74 -7.81 1.83
C ASP A 132 17.65 -8.16 2.86
N TRP A 133 16.88 -7.17 3.30
CA TRP A 133 15.76 -7.35 4.25
C TRP A 133 14.43 -7.64 3.53
N PHE A 134 14.38 -7.46 2.21
CA PHE A 134 13.20 -7.82 1.44
C PHE A 134 13.09 -9.34 1.26
N PRO A 135 11.85 -9.87 1.20
CA PRO A 135 11.64 -11.28 0.86
C PRO A 135 12.36 -11.65 -0.44
N ARG A 136 13.17 -12.71 -0.40
CA ARG A 136 13.92 -13.22 -1.57
C ARG A 136 13.03 -14.08 -2.48
N ASP A 137 11.87 -13.55 -2.84
CA ASP A 137 10.89 -14.20 -3.73
C ASP A 137 10.98 -13.73 -5.19
N GLY A 138 11.93 -12.83 -5.50
CA GLY A 138 12.25 -12.38 -6.86
C GLY A 138 11.33 -11.27 -7.38
N ARG A 139 10.33 -10.83 -6.61
CA ARG A 139 9.36 -9.82 -7.08
C ARG A 139 9.98 -8.44 -7.23
N LEU A 140 10.76 -7.99 -6.25
CA LEU A 140 11.43 -6.70 -6.30
C LEU A 140 12.37 -6.63 -7.50
N GLU A 141 13.19 -7.67 -7.71
CA GLU A 141 14.10 -7.76 -8.84
C GLU A 141 13.36 -7.82 -10.18
N SER A 142 12.20 -8.48 -10.22
CA SER A 142 11.34 -8.49 -11.40
C SER A 142 10.81 -7.10 -11.72
N TRP A 143 10.33 -6.36 -10.73
CA TRP A 143 9.79 -5.01 -10.91
C TRP A 143 10.88 -3.99 -11.24
N MET A 144 12.07 -4.12 -10.67
CA MET A 144 13.21 -3.26 -11.03
C MET A 144 13.70 -3.51 -12.46
N ARG A 145 13.59 -4.75 -12.96
CA ARG A 145 13.95 -5.11 -14.34
C ARG A 145 12.88 -4.72 -15.36
N GLU A 146 11.62 -4.92 -15.01
CA GLU A 146 10.46 -4.62 -15.86
C GLU A 146 9.38 -3.88 -15.03
N PRO A 147 9.53 -2.55 -14.85
CA PRO A 147 8.66 -1.73 -13.98
C PRO A 147 7.16 -1.85 -14.26
N LEU A 148 6.78 -2.12 -15.51
CA LEU A 148 5.38 -2.31 -15.91
C LEU A 148 4.75 -3.62 -15.38
N LEU A 149 5.55 -4.55 -14.82
CA LEU A 149 5.03 -5.73 -14.12
C LEU A 149 4.66 -5.44 -12.65
N ALA A 150 4.96 -4.24 -12.16
CA ALA A 150 4.56 -3.83 -10.82
C ALA A 150 3.02 -3.80 -10.71
N PRO A 151 2.44 -4.24 -9.57
CA PRO A 151 1.00 -4.16 -9.37
C PRO A 151 0.54 -2.70 -9.37
N SER A 152 -0.65 -2.46 -9.90
CA SER A 152 -1.27 -1.13 -9.81
C SER A 152 -1.72 -0.90 -8.37
N ILE A 153 -1.72 0.36 -7.92
CA ILE A 153 -2.38 0.73 -6.66
C ILE A 153 -3.87 0.33 -6.68
N LEU A 154 -4.51 0.30 -7.85
CA LEU A 154 -5.89 -0.17 -7.97
C LEU A 154 -6.08 -1.64 -7.56
N ASP A 155 -5.03 -2.47 -7.64
CA ASP A 155 -5.09 -3.87 -7.19
C ASP A 155 -5.26 -3.97 -5.67
N ASN A 156 -4.88 -2.92 -4.93
CA ASN A 156 -5.04 -2.82 -3.48
C ASN A 156 -6.40 -2.22 -3.06
N ARG A 157 -7.26 -1.82 -4.02
CA ARG A 157 -8.51 -1.13 -3.72
C ARG A 157 -9.52 -2.07 -3.07
N HIS A 158 -10.00 -1.68 -1.89
CA HIS A 158 -11.17 -2.30 -1.27
C HIS A 158 -12.44 -1.83 -1.97
N GLN A 159 -13.19 -2.77 -2.52
CA GLN A 159 -14.51 -2.51 -3.12
C GLN A 159 -15.61 -2.90 -2.13
N VAL A 160 -16.33 -1.90 -1.61
CA VAL A 160 -17.48 -2.12 -0.73
C VAL A 160 -18.59 -2.81 -1.53
N GLY A 161 -18.93 -4.05 -1.19
CA GLY A 161 -20.00 -4.83 -1.83
C GLY A 161 -19.56 -5.86 -2.88
N ALA A 162 -18.26 -5.98 -3.16
CA ALA A 162 -17.74 -7.09 -3.95
C ALA A 162 -17.57 -8.32 -3.05
N GLU A 163 -18.45 -9.31 -3.16
CA GLU A 163 -18.16 -10.65 -2.65
C GLU A 163 -16.81 -11.10 -3.24
N THR A 164 -15.84 -11.39 -2.36
CA THR A 164 -14.45 -11.66 -2.68
C THR A 164 -14.33 -12.83 -3.65
N ARG A 165 -14.29 -12.55 -4.96
CA ARG A 165 -13.98 -13.56 -5.98
C ARG A 165 -12.48 -13.84 -5.93
N PHE A 166 -12.06 -14.70 -5.01
CA PHE A 166 -10.74 -15.33 -5.07
C PHE A 166 -10.58 -16.04 -6.41
N ARG A 167 -9.86 -15.42 -7.36
CA ARG A 167 -9.34 -16.11 -8.54
C ARG A 167 -8.21 -17.04 -8.09
N THR A 168 -8.57 -18.21 -7.56
CA THR A 168 -7.63 -19.32 -7.46
C THR A 168 -7.33 -19.81 -8.88
N ARG A 169 -6.19 -19.38 -9.45
CA ARG A 169 -5.60 -20.07 -10.60
C ARG A 169 -5.11 -21.44 -10.11
N ARG A 170 -6.00 -22.44 -10.07
CA ARG A 170 -5.56 -23.85 -9.98
C ARG A 170 -4.83 -24.19 -11.28
N ALA A 171 -3.52 -24.39 -11.18
CA ALA A 171 -2.73 -25.01 -12.22
C ALA A 171 -3.35 -26.39 -12.55
N LYS A 172 -3.81 -26.58 -13.79
CA LYS A 172 -4.15 -27.91 -14.31
C LYS A 172 -2.85 -28.68 -14.48
N VAL A 173 -2.52 -29.54 -13.52
CA VAL A 173 -1.56 -30.62 -13.74
C VAL A 173 -2.22 -31.61 -14.69
N LEU A 174 -1.71 -31.66 -15.92
CA LEU A 174 -2.04 -32.67 -16.93
C LEU A 174 -1.54 -34.03 -16.44
N ALA A 175 -2.46 -34.93 -16.08
CA ALA A 175 -2.14 -36.34 -15.95
C ALA A 175 -2.11 -36.96 -17.36
N SER A 176 -0.91 -37.23 -17.87
CA SER A 176 -0.73 -38.09 -19.04
C SER A 176 -1.04 -39.53 -18.66
N ALA A 177 -2.13 -40.08 -19.20
CA ALA A 177 -2.38 -41.51 -19.20
C ALA A 177 -1.37 -42.18 -20.14
N ARG A 178 -0.53 -43.07 -19.60
CA ARG A 178 0.14 -44.12 -20.38
C ARG A 178 -0.63 -45.42 -20.13
N ARG A 179 -1.19 -45.98 -21.19
CA ARG A 179 -1.33 -47.42 -21.39
C ARG A 179 -0.37 -47.79 -22.50
#